data_AF-A0A5D6V9U5-F1
#
_entry.id   AF-A0A5D6V9U5-F1
#
_cell.length_a   1.000
_cell.length_b   1.000
_cell.length_c   1.000
_cell.angle_alpha   90.00
_cell.angle_beta   90.00
_cell.angle_gamma   90.00
#
_symmetry.space_group_name_H-M   'P 1'
#
loop_
_entity.id
_entity.type
_entity.pdbx_description
1 polymer ?
#
loop_
_entity_poly.entity_id
_entity_poly.type
_entity_poly.pdbx_seq_one_letter_code
_entity_poly.pdbx_strand_id
1 'polypeptide(L)' 'MLPHSGAFASLEEARLEVAYYLDTYFNLDRRHSALGYYSPHQFEHDLAKHLP' A
#
# COMPACT_ATOMS: atom_id res chain seq x y z
N MET A 1 -9.07 4.87 8.74
CA MET A 1 -9.43 3.44 8.60
C MET A 1 -10.66 3.41 7.72
N LEU A 2 -10.60 2.80 6.52
CA LEU A 2 -11.71 2.84 5.56
C LEU A 2 -13.04 2.46 6.23
N PRO A 3 -14.12 3.23 6.06
CA PRO A 3 -15.38 2.94 6.71
C PRO A 3 -15.87 1.56 6.28
N HIS A 4 -15.98 0.64 7.25
CA HIS A 4 -16.29 -0.77 7.00
C HIS A 4 -17.66 -1.00 6.33
N SER A 5 -18.52 0.03 6.22
CA SER A 5 -19.74 0.00 5.41
C SER A 5 -20.37 1.41 5.28
N GLY A 6 -19.61 2.41 4.83
CA GLY A 6 -20.11 3.79 4.76
C GLY A 6 -19.53 4.60 3.61
N ALA A 7 -20.25 5.63 3.18
CA ALA A 7 -19.69 6.68 2.33
C ALA A 7 -18.74 7.55 3.15
N PHE A 8 -17.73 8.12 2.49
CA PHE A 8 -16.95 9.20 3.09
C PHE A 8 -17.86 10.41 3.32
N ALA A 9 -17.68 11.09 4.44
CA ALA A 9 -18.39 12.32 4.80
C ALA A 9 -18.04 13.48 3.87
N SER A 10 -16.85 13.46 3.25
CA SER A 10 -16.44 14.45 2.25
C SER A 10 -15.45 13.90 1.23
N LEU A 11 -15.25 14.64 0.13
CA LEU A 11 -14.20 14.33 -0.84
C LEU A 11 -12.80 14.44 -0.23
N GLU A 12 -12.60 15.33 0.75
CA GLU A 12 -11.32 15.49 1.43
C GLU A 12 -11.00 14.27 2.30
N GLU A 13 -11.97 13.78 3.07
CA GLU A 13 -11.81 12.54 3.85
C GLU A 13 -11.52 11.35 2.93
N ALA A 14 -12.24 11.23 1.81
CA ALA A 14 -12.00 10.18 0.83
C ALA A 14 -10.56 10.21 0.30
N ARG A 15 -10.03 11.40 -0.01
CA ARG A 15 -8.65 11.56 -0.48
C ARG A 15 -7.63 11.17 0.59
N LEU A 16 -7.86 11.58 1.84
CA LEU A 16 -6.97 11.27 2.95
C LEU A 16 -6.91 9.76 3.23
N GLU A 17 -8.06 9.11 3.28
CA GLU A 17 -8.15 7.67 3.52
C GLU A 17 -7.55 6.85 2.36
N VAL A 18 -7.72 7.29 1.11
CA VAL A 18 -7.06 6.67 -0.04
C VAL A 18 -5.54 6.85 0.03
N ALA A 19 -5.04 8.05 0.31
CA ALA A 19 -3.61 8.30 0.47
C ALA A 19 -3.02 7.42 1.58
N TYR A 20 -3.69 7.38 2.74
CA TYR A 20 -3.29 6.53 3.86
C TYR A 20 -3.24 5.05 3.48
N TYR A 21 -4.28 4.54 2.80
CA TYR A 21 -4.30 3.14 2.34
C TYR A 21 -3.18 2.85 1.35
N LEU A 22 -2.90 3.78 0.43
CA LEU A 22 -1.82 3.63 -0.54
C LEU A 22 -0.46 3.57 0.15
N ASP A 23 -0.17 4.50 1.06
CA ASP A 23 1.15 4.64 1.66
C ASP A 23 1.44 3.58 2.73
N THR A 24 0.45 3.25 3.55
CA THR A 24 0.67 2.37 4.71
C THR A 24 0.46 0.90 4.40
N TYR A 25 -0.29 0.56 3.34
CA TYR A 25 -0.60 -0.82 3.01
C TYR A 25 -0.28 -1.17 1.55
N PHE A 26 -0.84 -0.46 0.57
CA PHE A 26 -0.73 -0.89 -0.83
C PHE A 26 0.72 -0.85 -1.35
N ASN A 27 1.43 0.25 -1.07
CA ASN A 27 2.81 0.48 -1.48
C ASN A 27 3.82 -0.11 -0.48
N LEU A 28 3.37 -0.61 0.67
CA LEU A 28 4.26 -1.12 1.72
C LEU A 28 4.17 -2.66 1.86
N ASP A 29 2.99 -3.15 2.24
CA ASP A 29 2.77 -4.52 2.74
C ASP A 29 1.98 -5.41 1.78
N ARG A 30 1.20 -4.82 0.88
CA ARG A 30 0.33 -5.58 -0.03
C ARG A 30 1.20 -6.43 -0.95
N ARG A 31 0.93 -7.74 -0.98
CA ARG A 31 1.61 -8.65 -1.92
C ARG A 31 1.08 -8.46 -3.34
N HIS A 32 1.98 -8.33 -4.30
CA HIS A 32 1.66 -8.11 -5.71
C HIS A 32 2.03 -9.35 -6.53
N SER A 33 1.12 -9.83 -7.38
CA SER A 33 1.39 -10.97 -8.26
C SER A 33 2.52 -10.69 -9.25
N ALA A 34 2.65 -9.44 -9.70
CA ALA A 34 3.74 -8.98 -10.56
C ALA A 34 5.13 -9.09 -9.87
N LEU A 35 5.18 -9.07 -8.54
CA LEU A 35 6.38 -9.26 -7.74
C LEU A 35 6.52 -10.70 -7.24
N GLY A 36 5.87 -11.68 -7.87
CA GLY A 36 5.91 -13.07 -7.41
C GLY A 36 5.26 -13.28 -6.03
N TYR A 37 4.28 -12.46 -5.69
CA TYR A 37 3.64 -12.41 -4.36
C TYR A 37 4.53 -11.90 -3.23
N TYR A 38 5.57 -11.13 -3.53
CA TYR A 38 6.24 -10.29 -2.52
C TYR A 38 5.49 -8.97 -2.30
N SER A 39 5.64 -8.42 -1.09
CA SER A 39 5.33 -7.01 -0.81
C SER A 39 6.41 -6.10 -1.41
N PRO A 40 6.11 -4.82 -1.70
CA PRO A 40 7.11 -3.86 -2.19
C PRO A 40 8.33 -3.76 -1.27
N HIS A 41 8.14 -3.68 0.05
CA HIS A 41 9.27 -3.59 0.98
C HIS A 41 10.15 -4.86 0.97
N GLN A 42 9.55 -6.05 0.86
CA GLN A 42 10.33 -7.29 0.69
C GLN A 42 11.13 -7.28 -0.62
N PHE A 43 10.48 -6.87 -1.71
CA PHE A 43 11.12 -6.79 -3.02
C PHE A 43 12.30 -5.81 -3.01
N GLU A 44 12.12 -4.60 -2.47
CA GLU A 44 13.16 -3.57 -2.35
C GLU A 44 14.30 -4.00 -1.43
N HIS A 45 14.00 -4.65 -0.30
CA HIS A 45 15.02 -5.18 0.61
C HIS A 45 15.87 -6.27 -0.06
N ASP A 46 15.23 -7.18 -0.78
CA ASP A 46 15.96 -8.21 -1.51
C ASP A 46 16.76 -7.60 -2.66
N LEU A 47 16.21 -6.64 -3.40
CA LEU A 47 16.96 -5.88 -4.41
C LEU A 47 18.20 -5.21 -3.81
N ALA A 48 18.06 -4.55 -2.65
CA ALA A 48 19.16 -3.86 -1.97
C ALA A 48 20.30 -4.80 -1.56
N LYS A 49 20.02 -6.05 -1.17
CA LYS A 49 21.06 -7.05 -0.85
C LYS A 49 21.84 -7.53 -2.07
N HIS A 50 21.25 -7.46 -3.26
CA HIS A 50 21.84 -7.96 -4.49
C HIS A 50 22.42 -6.84 -5.37
N LEU A 51 22.26 -5.57 -4.96
CA LEU A 51 22.96 -4.46 -5.59
C LEU A 51 24.45 -4.49 -5.20
N PRO A 52 25.37 -4.27 -6.18
CA PRO A 52 26.81 -4.31 -5.96
C PRO A 52 27.34 -3.13 -5.13
#